data_AF-A0A0B2ATP0-F1
#
_entry.id   AF-A0A0B2ATP0-F1
#
_cell.length_a   1.000
_cell.length_b   1.000
_cell.length_c   1.000
_cell.angle_alpha   90.00
_cell.angle_beta   90.00
_cell.angle_gamma   90.00
#
_symmetry.space_group_name_H-M   'P 1'
#
loop_
_entity.id
_entity.type
_entity.pdbx_description
1 polymer ?
#
loop_
_entity_poly.entity_id
_entity_poly.type
_entity_poly.pdbx_seq_one_letter_code
_entity_poly.pdbx_strand_id
1 'polypeptide(L)'
;MPHASRRTLLSTLGSASVGVLLTACGASQSAATTMTEPARATPSASEAPPSAPATSPVSAPPRPHVLSGAERLAIEERFRGRRPTQWGLAVSGVVTRTATTAVALTFDACGGPGGSRYDAALIQTLRRLKVPATLFLNARWIEANPTLSTELAADPLFEIGNHGTAHVPLSVSGRSAYGIPGTASLAAALDEVLGNEGRVSALAGAAVPWFRPGTAFYDDVTAAATSAAGLVPLNFSVNADAGATFPAWKVEAQLRTVRPGDIVISHMNQPGSGTAAGYAGGLPALLGRGIRFTTLSQSGLAVPGHGV
;
A
#
# COMPACT_ATOMS: atom_id res chain seq x y z
N MET A 1 -2.80 52.54 -16.17
CA MET A 1 -3.20 52.66 -17.58
C MET A 1 -3.71 51.31 -18.05
N PRO A 2 -5.00 51.14 -18.40
CA PRO A 2 -5.53 49.87 -18.87
C PRO A 2 -5.71 49.88 -20.39
N HIS A 3 -5.07 48.96 -21.09
CA HIS A 3 -5.35 48.59 -22.48
C HIS A 3 -5.03 47.09 -22.60
N ALA A 4 -5.73 46.26 -23.35
CA ALA A 4 -7.04 46.30 -23.97
C ALA A 4 -7.33 44.85 -24.37
N SER A 5 -8.60 44.47 -24.29
CA SER A 5 -9.14 43.20 -24.78
C SER A 5 -8.96 43.05 -26.30
N ARG A 6 -8.67 41.82 -26.76
CA ARG A 6 -9.00 41.40 -28.14
C ARG A 6 -9.69 40.03 -28.11
N ARG A 7 -11.01 40.09 -28.21
CA ARG A 7 -11.86 39.04 -28.76
C ARG A 7 -11.61 38.95 -30.27
N THR A 8 -11.53 37.73 -30.80
CA THR A 8 -11.80 37.49 -32.22
C THR A 8 -12.69 36.26 -32.32
N LEU A 9 -13.78 36.45 -33.06
CA LEU A 9 -14.88 35.55 -33.35
C LEU A 9 -14.76 35.09 -34.81
N LEU A 10 -15.61 34.12 -35.16
CA LEU A 10 -15.97 33.59 -36.49
C LEU A 10 -15.07 32.47 -37.05
N SER A 11 -15.56 31.38 -37.67
CA SER A 11 -16.88 30.73 -37.80
C SER A 11 -16.74 29.63 -38.88
N THR A 12 -17.73 28.72 -38.95
CA THR A 12 -18.12 27.87 -40.12
C THR A 12 -17.25 26.66 -40.46
N LEU A 13 -17.72 25.56 -41.05
CA LEU A 13 -18.99 24.84 -41.25
C LEU A 13 -18.55 23.50 -41.86
N GLY A 14 -19.25 22.38 -41.61
CA GLY A 14 -18.97 21.13 -42.33
C GLY A 14 -19.88 19.99 -41.90
N SER A 15 -20.91 19.75 -42.69
CA SER A 15 -22.03 18.83 -42.44
C SER A 15 -21.81 17.40 -42.99
N ALA A 16 -22.55 16.47 -42.38
CA ALA A 16 -23.25 15.32 -42.97
C ALA A 16 -22.45 14.10 -43.47
N SER A 17 -22.83 12.92 -42.96
CA SER A 17 -23.39 11.81 -43.76
C SER A 17 -24.02 10.74 -42.87
N VAL A 18 -25.16 10.24 -43.35
CA VAL A 18 -26.11 9.29 -42.77
C VAL A 18 -25.91 7.91 -43.40
N GLY A 19 -26.28 6.84 -42.67
CA GLY A 19 -26.68 5.54 -43.24
C GLY A 19 -25.95 4.35 -42.60
N VAL A 20 -26.53 3.18 -42.34
CA VAL A 20 -27.86 2.58 -42.54
C VAL A 20 -27.95 1.39 -41.55
N LEU A 21 -29.16 1.07 -41.06
CA LEU A 21 -29.49 -0.12 -40.27
C LEU A 21 -29.31 -1.43 -41.05
N LEU A 22 -28.95 -2.53 -40.36
CA LEU A 22 -29.45 -3.87 -40.67
C LEU A 22 -29.69 -4.65 -39.36
N THR A 23 -30.97 -4.87 -39.08
CA THR A 23 -31.52 -5.83 -38.12
C THR A 23 -31.41 -7.26 -38.65
N ALA A 24 -31.15 -8.23 -37.76
CA ALA A 24 -31.59 -9.62 -37.97
C ALA A 24 -31.90 -10.30 -36.62
N CYS A 25 -33.16 -10.71 -36.49
CA CYS A 25 -33.70 -11.55 -35.43
C CYS A 25 -33.61 -13.03 -35.83
N GLY A 26 -33.54 -13.93 -34.83
CA GLY A 26 -33.78 -15.37 -34.97
C GLY A 26 -33.33 -16.09 -33.69
N ALA A 27 -34.18 -16.23 -32.67
CA ALA A 27 -35.20 -17.28 -32.47
C ALA A 27 -34.64 -18.63 -31.97
N SER A 28 -34.80 -18.82 -30.66
CA SER A 28 -35.25 -20.01 -29.91
C SER A 28 -34.86 -21.43 -30.34
N GLN A 29 -34.37 -22.22 -29.37
CA GLN A 29 -35.00 -23.48 -29.00
C GLN A 29 -34.65 -23.94 -27.57
N SER A 30 -35.66 -24.47 -26.90
CA SER A 30 -35.68 -24.92 -25.50
C SER A 30 -35.46 -26.43 -25.41
N ALA A 31 -34.83 -26.81 -24.30
CA ALA A 31 -34.87 -28.06 -23.54
C ALA A 31 -35.34 -29.39 -24.17
N ALA A 32 -34.55 -30.44 -23.94
CA ALA A 32 -35.08 -31.76 -23.58
C ALA A 32 -34.09 -32.55 -22.70
N THR A 33 -34.52 -32.79 -21.48
CA THR A 33 -33.97 -33.75 -20.51
C THR A 33 -34.25 -35.17 -20.99
N THR A 34 -33.29 -36.09 -20.88
CA THR A 34 -33.60 -37.53 -20.84
C THR A 34 -32.70 -38.20 -19.79
N MET A 35 -33.33 -38.68 -18.72
CA MET A 35 -32.83 -39.72 -17.82
C MET A 35 -33.29 -41.07 -18.38
N THR A 36 -32.48 -42.14 -18.31
CA THR A 36 -32.77 -43.45 -17.68
C THR A 36 -31.60 -44.46 -17.90
N GLU A 37 -31.21 -45.09 -16.80
CA GLU A 37 -30.33 -46.25 -16.47
C GLU A 37 -30.64 -47.60 -17.21
N PRO A 38 -30.04 -48.77 -16.84
CA PRO A 38 -28.65 -49.15 -16.52
C PRO A 38 -28.21 -50.45 -17.27
N ALA A 39 -26.94 -50.86 -17.17
CA ALA A 39 -26.56 -52.26 -17.38
C ALA A 39 -25.46 -52.72 -16.43
N ARG A 40 -25.75 -53.84 -15.76
CA ARG A 40 -24.99 -54.55 -14.73
C ARG A 40 -23.87 -55.40 -15.33
N ALA A 41 -22.68 -55.35 -14.73
CA ALA A 41 -21.73 -56.46 -14.72
C ALA A 41 -20.91 -56.47 -13.41
N THR A 42 -20.84 -57.64 -12.78
CA THR A 42 -20.05 -58.03 -11.59
C THR A 42 -18.98 -59.06 -12.03
N PRO A 43 -18.05 -59.51 -11.16
CA PRO A 43 -17.20 -58.81 -10.19
C PRO A 43 -15.71 -59.24 -10.36
N SER A 44 -14.85 -58.86 -9.38
CA SER A 44 -13.61 -59.53 -8.96
C SER A 44 -12.30 -58.76 -9.18
N ALA A 45 -11.77 -58.16 -8.11
CA ALA A 45 -10.44 -58.45 -7.57
C ALA A 45 -10.23 -57.63 -6.29
N SER A 46 -9.73 -58.30 -5.26
CA SER A 46 -9.34 -57.75 -3.95
C SER A 46 -8.13 -56.84 -4.10
N GLU A 47 -8.23 -55.58 -3.69
CA GLU A 47 -7.10 -54.66 -3.56
C GLU A 47 -7.12 -53.98 -2.19
N ALA A 48 -5.96 -53.97 -1.53
CA ALA A 48 -5.74 -53.49 -0.17
C ALA A 48 -6.04 -51.97 -0.03
N PRO A 49 -6.40 -51.47 1.17
CA PRO A 49 -6.73 -50.07 1.33
C PRO A 49 -5.49 -49.18 1.09
N PRO A 50 -5.61 -48.07 0.35
CA PRO A 50 -4.52 -47.12 0.20
C PRO A 50 -4.26 -46.40 1.54
N SER A 51 -2.99 -46.39 1.94
CA SER A 51 -2.48 -45.60 3.05
C SER A 51 -2.81 -44.12 2.85
N ALA A 52 -3.39 -43.50 3.88
CA ALA A 52 -3.70 -42.07 3.89
C ALA A 52 -2.44 -41.23 3.58
N PRO A 53 -2.55 -40.15 2.79
CA PRO A 53 -1.41 -39.27 2.56
C PRO A 53 -1.04 -38.58 3.87
N ALA A 54 0.24 -38.65 4.23
CA ALA A 54 0.81 -37.93 5.34
C ALA A 54 0.54 -36.42 5.18
N THR A 55 -0.19 -35.85 6.13
CA THR A 55 -0.38 -34.41 6.24
C THR A 55 0.98 -33.77 6.47
N SER A 56 1.49 -33.06 5.46
CA SER A 56 2.59 -32.12 5.63
C SER A 56 2.23 -31.16 6.78
N PRO A 57 3.15 -30.88 7.73
CA PRO A 57 2.85 -29.94 8.80
C PRO A 57 2.57 -28.57 8.18
N VAL A 58 1.37 -28.05 8.46
CA VAL A 58 1.04 -26.66 8.22
C VAL A 58 2.07 -25.83 8.99
N SER A 59 2.94 -25.11 8.27
CA SER A 59 3.85 -24.16 8.90
C SER A 59 3.05 -23.24 9.80
N ALA A 60 3.42 -23.20 11.08
CA ALA A 60 2.83 -22.27 12.03
C ALA A 60 2.90 -20.84 11.47
N PRO A 61 1.88 -20.00 11.70
CA PRO A 61 1.94 -18.60 11.30
C PRO A 61 3.19 -17.96 11.90
N PRO A 62 3.90 -17.10 11.15
CA PRO A 62 5.07 -16.41 11.68
C PRO A 62 4.66 -15.67 12.96
N ARG A 63 5.39 -15.92 14.05
CA ARG A 63 5.14 -15.22 15.32
C ARG A 63 5.20 -13.71 15.08
N PRO A 64 4.43 -12.90 15.82
CA PRO A 64 4.61 -11.46 15.84
C PRO A 64 6.10 -11.17 16.05
N HIS A 65 6.70 -10.44 15.13
CA HIS A 65 8.10 -10.04 15.28
C HIS A 65 8.11 -9.03 16.43
N VAL A 66 8.67 -9.46 17.55
CA VAL A 66 8.98 -8.59 18.66
C VAL A 66 10.45 -8.83 18.90
N LEU A 67 11.26 -7.89 18.44
CA LEU A 67 12.69 -7.88 18.68
C LEU A 67 12.99 -8.06 20.16
N SER A 68 13.75 -9.09 20.51
CA SER A 68 14.23 -9.25 21.88
C SER A 68 15.22 -8.14 22.23
N GLY A 69 15.38 -7.87 23.52
CA GLY A 69 16.37 -6.88 23.99
C GLY A 69 17.80 -7.22 23.54
N ALA A 70 18.15 -8.52 23.47
CA ALA A 70 19.47 -8.96 23.03
C ALA A 70 19.70 -8.69 21.53
N GLU A 71 18.71 -9.01 20.68
CA GLU A 71 18.77 -8.72 19.25
C GLU A 71 18.83 -7.21 18.98
N ARG A 72 18.05 -6.41 19.72
CA ARG A 72 18.13 -4.95 19.65
C ARG A 72 19.53 -4.44 19.98
N LEU A 73 20.12 -4.88 21.09
CA LEU A 73 21.48 -4.49 21.49
C LEU A 73 22.52 -4.90 20.45
N ALA A 74 22.36 -6.07 19.82
CA ALA A 74 23.24 -6.52 18.74
C ALA A 74 23.17 -5.60 17.51
N ILE A 75 21.97 -5.14 17.13
CA ILE A 75 21.79 -4.14 16.07
C ILE A 75 22.47 -2.82 16.47
N GLU A 76 22.22 -2.32 17.69
CA GLU A 76 22.82 -1.07 18.17
C GLU A 76 24.37 -1.13 18.17
N GLU A 77 24.95 -2.26 18.57
CA GLU A 77 26.39 -2.51 18.49
C GLU A 77 26.90 -2.52 17.04
N ARG A 78 26.24 -3.27 16.15
CA ARG A 78 26.64 -3.41 14.73
C ARG A 78 26.76 -2.07 14.00
N PHE A 79 25.90 -1.12 14.35
CA PHE A 79 25.85 0.20 13.73
C PHE A 79 26.48 1.31 14.60
N ARG A 80 27.07 0.97 15.76
CA ARG A 80 27.68 1.95 16.66
C ARG A 80 28.77 2.76 15.94
N GLY A 81 28.74 4.08 16.13
CA GLY A 81 29.73 5.00 15.60
C GLY A 81 29.69 5.21 14.08
N ARG A 82 28.82 4.53 13.35
CA ARG A 82 28.64 4.77 11.91
C ARG A 82 28.09 6.16 11.68
N ARG A 83 28.64 6.85 10.68
CA ARG A 83 28.20 8.17 10.24
C ARG A 83 27.41 8.04 8.96
N PRO A 84 26.23 8.69 8.86
CA PRO A 84 25.42 8.62 7.66
C PRO A 84 26.12 9.34 6.50
N THR A 85 26.03 8.75 5.30
CA THR A 85 26.55 9.34 4.06
C THR A 85 25.43 9.79 3.13
N GLN A 86 24.20 9.34 3.37
CA GLN A 86 23.03 9.68 2.57
C GLN A 86 21.90 10.17 3.47
N TRP A 87 21.02 10.99 2.90
CA TRP A 87 19.82 11.49 3.55
C TRP A 87 18.79 11.85 2.51
N GLY A 88 17.57 11.35 2.69
CA GLY A 88 16.52 11.65 1.74
C GLY A 88 15.40 10.62 1.73
N LEU A 89 14.60 10.73 0.68
CA LEU A 89 13.51 9.82 0.38
C LEU A 89 14.02 8.50 -0.26
N ALA A 90 15.19 8.54 -0.91
CA ALA A 90 15.80 7.40 -1.57
C ALA A 90 17.27 7.29 -1.16
N VAL A 91 17.51 6.61 -0.04
CA VAL A 91 18.85 6.22 0.40
C VAL A 91 19.05 4.72 0.19
N SER A 92 20.29 4.25 0.27
CA SER A 92 20.64 2.84 0.11
C SER A 92 19.84 1.97 1.08
N GLY A 93 19.24 0.90 0.57
CA GLY A 93 18.39 -0.02 1.33
C GLY A 93 16.90 0.34 1.33
N VAL A 94 16.50 1.58 1.02
CA VAL A 94 15.08 1.96 0.97
C VAL A 94 14.41 1.47 -0.32
N VAL A 95 13.35 0.70 -0.18
CA VAL A 95 12.53 0.20 -1.29
C VAL A 95 11.58 1.28 -1.79
N THR A 96 11.69 1.66 -3.07
CA THR A 96 10.83 2.71 -3.69
C THR A 96 9.95 2.18 -4.81
N ARG A 97 10.17 0.94 -5.27
CA ARG A 97 9.47 0.29 -6.38
C ARG A 97 9.30 -1.20 -6.08
N THR A 98 8.32 -1.82 -6.72
CA THR A 98 8.14 -3.28 -6.73
C THR A 98 8.64 -3.87 -8.06
N ALA A 99 8.96 -5.16 -8.07
CA ALA A 99 9.35 -5.88 -9.29
C ALA A 99 8.15 -6.40 -10.10
N THR A 100 6.91 -6.16 -9.64
CA THR A 100 5.71 -6.70 -10.29
C THR A 100 5.23 -5.84 -11.46
N THR A 101 4.28 -6.39 -12.20
CA THR A 101 3.53 -5.62 -13.20
C THR A 101 2.33 -4.87 -12.62
N ALA A 102 2.15 -4.85 -11.30
CA ALA A 102 1.06 -4.15 -10.63
C ALA A 102 1.58 -2.90 -9.91
N VAL A 103 0.66 -2.02 -9.52
CA VAL A 103 0.92 -0.79 -8.77
C VAL A 103 0.54 -1.00 -7.32
N ALA A 104 1.42 -0.64 -6.40
CA ALA A 104 1.11 -0.60 -4.98
C ALA A 104 0.66 0.82 -4.58
N LEU A 105 -0.62 0.97 -4.23
CA LEU A 105 -1.10 2.21 -3.61
C LEU A 105 -0.86 2.12 -2.10
N THR A 106 -0.25 3.16 -1.55
CA THR A 106 0.03 3.27 -0.12
C THR A 106 -0.54 4.55 0.43
N PHE A 107 -1.20 4.47 1.59
CA PHE A 107 -1.84 5.61 2.24
C PHE A 107 -1.33 5.76 3.67
N ASP A 108 -0.73 6.92 3.93
CA ASP A 108 -0.21 7.24 5.25
C ASP A 108 -1.32 7.86 6.11
N ALA A 109 -1.53 7.30 7.29
CA ALA A 109 -2.41 7.81 8.33
C ALA A 109 -1.56 8.44 9.43
N CYS A 110 -1.19 9.71 9.22
CA CYS A 110 -0.42 10.46 10.20
C CYS A 110 -1.27 10.70 11.46
N GLY A 111 -0.63 10.70 12.63
CA GLY A 111 -1.28 11.07 13.88
C GLY A 111 -0.60 12.28 14.53
N GLY A 112 -1.30 12.93 15.47
CA GLY A 112 -0.77 14.04 16.27
C GLY A 112 -1.18 15.43 15.75
N PRO A 113 -0.38 16.48 16.00
CA PRO A 113 -0.77 17.87 15.72
C PRO A 113 -1.12 18.16 14.25
N GLY A 114 -0.52 17.41 13.32
CA GLY A 114 -0.82 17.49 11.88
C GLY A 114 -2.19 16.92 11.49
N GLY A 115 -2.89 16.26 12.42
CA GLY A 115 -4.26 15.77 12.27
C GLY A 115 -4.36 14.26 12.25
N SER A 116 -5.28 13.72 13.07
CA SER A 116 -5.63 12.30 13.14
C SER A 116 -7.02 12.01 12.53
N ARG A 117 -7.46 12.83 11.56
CA ARG A 117 -8.78 12.64 10.91
C ARG A 117 -8.76 11.44 9.97
N TYR A 118 -9.89 11.18 9.31
CA TYR A 118 -10.09 10.06 8.42
C TYR A 118 -10.83 10.49 7.16
N ASP A 119 -10.29 10.15 5.99
CA ASP A 119 -10.90 10.38 4.69
C ASP A 119 -11.74 9.18 4.26
N ALA A 120 -12.99 9.15 4.73
CA ALA A 120 -13.94 8.10 4.39
C ALA A 120 -14.28 8.07 2.90
N ALA A 121 -14.25 9.21 2.19
CA ALA A 121 -14.59 9.27 0.77
C ALA A 121 -13.53 8.59 -0.09
N LEU A 122 -12.26 8.73 0.29
CA LEU A 122 -11.14 8.00 -0.31
C LEU A 122 -11.30 6.49 -0.11
N ILE A 123 -11.49 6.02 1.12
CA ILE A 123 -11.62 4.59 1.42
C ILE A 123 -12.85 3.98 0.73
N GLN A 124 -13.98 4.67 0.72
CA GLN A 124 -15.17 4.19 0.00
C GLN A 124 -14.96 4.13 -1.51
N THR A 125 -14.10 4.99 -2.07
CA THR A 125 -13.71 4.90 -3.49
C THR A 125 -12.88 3.66 -3.76
N LEU A 126 -11.90 3.34 -2.92
CA LEU A 126 -11.11 2.12 -3.04
C LEU A 126 -12.00 0.87 -2.95
N ARG A 127 -12.87 0.81 -1.93
CA ARG A 127 -13.86 -0.27 -1.73
C ARG A 127 -14.76 -0.46 -2.94
N ARG A 128 -15.39 0.62 -3.43
CA ARG A 128 -16.30 0.59 -4.59
C ARG A 128 -15.61 0.09 -5.86
N LEU A 129 -14.36 0.51 -6.09
CA LEU A 129 -13.58 0.11 -7.25
C LEU A 129 -12.80 -1.20 -7.06
N LYS A 130 -12.87 -1.82 -5.87
CA LYS A 130 -12.13 -3.01 -5.48
C LYS A 130 -10.63 -2.87 -5.72
N VAL A 131 -10.08 -1.70 -5.39
CA VAL A 131 -8.66 -1.40 -5.54
C VAL A 131 -7.95 -1.68 -4.21
N PRO A 132 -7.08 -2.72 -4.13
CA PRO A 132 -6.32 -2.99 -2.92
C PRO A 132 -5.29 -1.91 -2.63
N ALA A 133 -4.97 -1.73 -1.35
CA ALA A 133 -3.97 -0.76 -0.90
C ALA A 133 -3.33 -1.16 0.43
N THR A 134 -2.16 -0.59 0.73
CA THR A 134 -1.51 -0.73 2.04
C THR A 134 -1.63 0.56 2.84
N LEU A 135 -2.15 0.48 4.05
CA LEU A 135 -2.41 1.62 4.94
C LEU A 135 -1.31 1.68 6.02
N PHE A 136 -0.47 2.71 5.97
CA PHE A 136 0.59 2.93 6.94
C PHE A 136 0.03 3.70 8.13
N LEU A 137 -0.11 3.03 9.28
CA LEU A 137 -0.75 3.59 10.46
C LEU A 137 0.29 4.06 11.48
N ASN A 138 0.21 5.33 11.88
CA ASN A 138 1.04 5.87 12.96
C ASN A 138 0.42 5.54 14.32
N ALA A 139 1.23 5.28 15.34
CA ALA A 139 0.75 4.96 16.69
C ALA A 139 -0.31 5.95 17.21
N ARG A 140 -0.08 7.25 17.02
CA ARG A 140 -0.99 8.31 17.50
C ARG A 140 -2.29 8.39 16.68
N TRP A 141 -2.27 7.94 15.42
CA TRP A 141 -3.49 7.84 14.62
C TRP A 141 -4.34 6.66 15.10
N ILE A 142 -3.70 5.52 15.39
CA ILE A 142 -4.36 4.33 15.95
C ILE A 142 -5.00 4.67 17.30
N GLU A 143 -4.27 5.34 18.18
CA GLU A 143 -4.76 5.77 19.50
C GLU A 143 -5.97 6.71 19.41
N ALA A 144 -5.97 7.61 18.41
CA ALA A 144 -7.11 8.50 18.18
C ALA A 144 -8.30 7.81 17.49
N ASN A 145 -8.08 6.67 16.81
CA ASN A 145 -9.07 6.00 15.98
C ASN A 145 -9.08 4.47 16.18
N PRO A 146 -9.26 3.95 17.41
CA PRO A 146 -9.09 2.52 17.69
C PRO A 146 -10.10 1.65 16.92
N THR A 147 -11.38 2.04 16.90
CA THR A 147 -12.44 1.30 16.19
C THR A 147 -12.21 1.29 14.68
N LEU A 148 -11.86 2.44 14.09
CA LEU A 148 -11.57 2.52 12.66
C LEU A 148 -10.31 1.73 12.28
N SER A 149 -9.29 1.72 13.14
CA SER A 149 -8.09 0.92 12.91
C SER A 149 -8.42 -0.57 12.80
N THR A 150 -9.27 -1.07 13.71
CA THR A 150 -9.75 -2.46 13.66
C THR A 150 -10.64 -2.72 12.44
N GLU A 151 -11.54 -1.80 12.09
CA GLU A 151 -12.39 -1.94 10.89
C GLU A 151 -11.54 -2.05 9.62
N LEU A 152 -10.58 -1.15 9.46
CA LEU A 152 -9.71 -1.10 8.28
C LEU A 152 -8.82 -2.34 8.19
N ALA A 153 -8.29 -2.83 9.32
CA ALA A 153 -7.47 -4.03 9.36
C ALA A 153 -8.26 -5.32 9.06
N ALA A 154 -9.57 -5.35 9.37
CA ALA A 154 -10.45 -6.46 9.07
C ALA A 154 -10.92 -6.50 7.60
N ASP A 155 -10.75 -5.41 6.86
CA ASP A 155 -11.14 -5.31 5.46
C ASP A 155 -10.09 -6.00 4.56
N PRO A 156 -10.42 -7.10 3.85
CA PRO A 156 -9.46 -7.84 3.05
C PRO A 156 -8.91 -7.05 1.85
N LEU A 157 -9.50 -5.89 1.53
CA LEU A 157 -8.97 -4.99 0.52
C LEU A 157 -7.69 -4.28 0.98
N PHE A 158 -7.46 -4.19 2.29
CA PHE A 158 -6.38 -3.41 2.86
C PHE A 158 -5.35 -4.28 3.59
N GLU A 159 -4.10 -3.87 3.45
CA GLU A 159 -2.98 -4.36 4.25
C GLU A 159 -2.54 -3.26 5.23
N ILE A 160 -2.05 -3.63 6.42
CA ILE A 160 -1.51 -2.69 7.40
C ILE A 160 0.01 -2.56 7.26
N GLY A 161 0.51 -1.33 7.30
CA GLY A 161 1.92 -0.97 7.38
C GLY A 161 2.23 -0.15 8.65
N ASN A 162 3.50 -0.11 9.06
CA ASN A 162 3.95 0.64 10.23
C ASN A 162 4.42 2.05 9.84
N HIS A 163 3.75 3.09 10.37
CA HIS A 163 4.11 4.50 10.15
C HIS A 163 4.78 5.18 11.35
N GLY A 164 5.47 4.38 12.15
CA GLY A 164 6.21 4.83 13.32
C GLY A 164 5.33 5.32 14.47
N THR A 165 5.98 5.93 15.45
CA THR A 165 5.39 6.26 16.74
C THR A 165 5.12 7.75 16.85
N ALA A 166 6.18 8.57 16.84
CA ALA A 166 6.14 10.02 17.00
C ALA A 166 6.01 10.79 15.67
N HIS A 167 6.08 10.10 14.52
CA HIS A 167 5.98 10.69 13.18
C HIS A 167 7.15 11.66 12.90
N VAL A 168 8.36 11.15 13.06
CA VAL A 168 9.61 11.90 12.85
C VAL A 168 10.45 11.27 11.73
N PRO A 169 11.36 12.02 11.09
CA PRO A 169 12.36 11.39 10.22
C PRO A 169 13.30 10.47 11.00
N LEU A 170 13.77 9.41 10.34
CA LEU A 170 14.82 8.56 10.90
C LEU A 170 16.20 9.12 10.58
N SER A 171 16.89 9.53 11.64
CA SER A 171 18.24 10.07 11.60
C SER A 171 19.05 9.55 12.79
N VAL A 172 20.34 9.30 12.64
CA VAL A 172 21.25 9.07 13.78
C VAL A 172 21.89 10.35 14.32
N SER A 173 21.69 11.50 13.64
CA SER A 173 22.38 12.76 13.94
C SER A 173 21.45 13.98 14.07
N GLY A 174 20.16 13.79 14.33
CA GLY A 174 19.17 14.86 14.50
C GLY A 174 18.77 15.64 13.23
N ARG A 175 19.00 15.11 12.01
CA ARG A 175 18.60 15.81 10.78
C ARG A 175 17.08 15.99 10.70
N SER A 176 16.64 17.20 10.36
CA SER A 176 15.23 17.54 10.22
C SER A 176 14.73 17.38 8.78
N ALA A 177 13.44 17.07 8.64
CA ALA A 177 12.72 17.11 7.36
C ALA A 177 11.40 17.85 7.55
N TYR A 178 11.04 18.73 6.60
CA TYR A 178 9.80 19.53 6.66
C TYR A 178 9.62 20.33 7.96
N GLY A 179 10.73 20.78 8.57
CA GLY A 179 10.71 21.48 9.86
C GLY A 179 10.50 20.57 11.08
N ILE A 180 10.37 19.25 10.90
CA ILE A 180 10.23 18.27 11.97
C ILE A 180 11.62 17.74 12.35
N PRO A 181 12.05 17.89 13.62
CA PRO A 181 13.30 17.30 14.10
C PRO A 181 13.31 15.78 13.95
N GLY A 182 14.41 15.23 13.43
CA GLY A 182 14.60 13.79 13.34
C GLY A 182 15.10 13.18 14.64
N THR A 183 15.13 11.86 14.66
CA THR A 183 15.79 11.13 15.74
C THR A 183 17.27 11.55 15.83
N ALA A 184 17.80 11.58 17.05
CA ALA A 184 19.14 12.08 17.36
C ALA A 184 20.14 10.96 17.68
N SER A 185 19.72 9.70 17.57
CA SER A 185 20.54 8.53 17.81
C SER A 185 19.93 7.30 17.15
N LEU A 186 20.72 6.25 17.00
CA LEU A 186 20.24 4.96 16.53
C LEU A 186 19.18 4.34 17.46
N ALA A 187 19.38 4.44 18.78
CA ALA A 187 18.41 3.95 19.74
C ALA A 187 17.04 4.66 19.58
N ALA A 188 17.05 5.99 19.42
CA ALA A 188 15.82 6.74 19.16
C ALA A 188 15.18 6.40 17.81
N ALA A 189 15.97 6.09 16.78
CA ALA A 189 15.46 5.61 15.51
C ALA A 189 14.79 4.22 15.65
N LEU A 190 15.38 3.31 16.40
CA LEU A 190 14.77 2.00 16.69
C LEU A 190 13.51 2.15 17.56
N ASP A 191 13.48 3.08 18.51
CA ASP A 191 12.27 3.37 19.28
C ASP A 191 11.13 3.89 18.38
N GLU A 192 11.44 4.78 17.42
CA GLU A 192 10.44 5.28 16.47
C GLU A 192 9.85 4.15 15.62
N VAL A 193 10.68 3.21 15.18
CA VAL A 193 10.30 2.05 14.36
C VAL A 193 9.50 1.03 15.16
N LEU A 194 10.09 0.52 16.25
CA LEU A 194 9.59 -0.64 17.00
C LEU A 194 8.48 -0.27 17.98
N GLY A 195 8.39 1.00 18.41
CA GLY A 195 7.38 1.46 19.37
C GLY A 195 5.93 1.29 18.91
N ASN A 196 5.71 1.18 17.59
CA ASN A 196 4.40 0.96 17.00
C ASN A 196 4.19 -0.47 16.47
N GLU A 197 5.26 -1.29 16.39
CA GLU A 197 5.23 -2.63 15.78
C GLU A 197 4.18 -3.54 16.42
N GLY A 198 4.13 -3.57 17.77
CA GLY A 198 3.15 -4.38 18.49
C GLY A 198 1.70 -3.96 18.21
N ARG A 199 1.44 -2.66 18.02
CA ARG A 199 0.09 -2.14 17.72
C ARG A 199 -0.35 -2.58 16.32
N VAL A 200 0.50 -2.39 15.31
CA VAL A 200 0.15 -2.76 13.94
C VAL A 200 0.10 -4.27 13.75
N SER A 201 0.95 -5.04 14.43
CA SER A 201 0.92 -6.51 14.37
C SER A 201 -0.34 -7.08 15.04
N ALA A 202 -0.78 -6.48 16.14
CA ALA A 202 -2.04 -6.85 16.78
C ALA A 202 -3.25 -6.57 15.88
N LEU A 203 -3.25 -5.43 15.16
CA LEU A 203 -4.30 -5.09 14.19
C LEU A 203 -4.30 -6.07 13.00
N ALA A 204 -3.12 -6.38 12.45
CA ALA A 204 -2.98 -7.26 11.30
C ALA A 204 -3.16 -8.75 11.64
N GLY A 205 -3.09 -9.13 12.91
CA GLY A 205 -3.07 -10.53 13.35
C GLY A 205 -1.80 -11.31 12.94
N ALA A 206 -0.78 -10.61 12.44
CA ALA A 206 0.48 -11.16 11.95
C ALA A 206 1.59 -10.10 12.03
N ALA A 207 2.85 -10.51 11.83
CA ALA A 207 3.96 -9.57 11.72
C ALA A 207 3.78 -8.63 10.52
N VAL A 208 4.04 -7.33 10.73
CA VAL A 208 3.96 -6.29 9.69
C VAL A 208 5.37 -5.89 9.26
N PRO A 209 5.86 -6.34 8.09
CA PRO A 209 7.25 -6.10 7.70
C PRO A 209 7.49 -4.71 7.12
N TRP A 210 6.46 -3.92 6.81
CA TRP A 210 6.63 -2.65 6.10
C TRP A 210 6.76 -1.47 7.06
N PHE A 211 7.85 -0.72 6.96
CA PHE A 211 8.04 0.49 7.75
C PHE A 211 8.29 1.71 6.85
N ARG A 212 7.60 2.82 7.13
CA ARG A 212 7.85 4.14 6.54
C ARG A 212 7.79 5.22 7.65
N PRO A 213 8.81 6.07 7.84
CA PRO A 213 8.78 7.13 8.84
C PRO A 213 7.76 8.19 8.47
N GLY A 214 7.27 8.94 9.46
CA GLY A 214 6.26 9.98 9.27
C GLY A 214 6.58 11.02 8.20
N THR A 215 7.86 11.28 7.95
CA THR A 215 8.32 12.23 6.93
C THR A 215 8.84 11.55 5.67
N ALA A 216 8.83 10.22 5.60
CA ALA A 216 9.47 9.42 4.56
C ALA A 216 11.00 9.60 4.43
N PHE A 217 11.64 10.40 5.29
CA PHE A 217 13.08 10.63 5.28
C PHE A 217 13.82 9.63 6.17
N TYR A 218 14.91 9.11 5.60
CA TYR A 218 15.89 8.28 6.25
C TYR A 218 17.29 8.87 6.06
N ASP A 219 18.20 8.51 6.95
CA ASP A 219 19.60 8.32 6.55
C ASP A 219 19.90 6.85 6.23
N ASP A 220 21.02 6.59 5.55
CA ASP A 220 21.45 5.24 5.16
C ASP A 220 21.72 4.31 6.35
N VAL A 221 22.14 4.85 7.50
CA VAL A 221 22.39 4.06 8.72
C VAL A 221 21.08 3.54 9.31
N THR A 222 20.07 4.41 9.45
CA THR A 222 18.76 4.04 9.97
C THR A 222 18.01 3.12 9.02
N ALA A 223 18.09 3.31 7.70
CA ALA A 223 17.52 2.36 6.74
C ALA A 223 18.13 0.96 6.87
N ALA A 224 19.45 0.86 7.01
CA ALA A 224 20.13 -0.41 7.23
C ALA A 224 19.78 -1.04 8.59
N ALA A 225 19.61 -0.24 9.65
CA ALA A 225 19.19 -0.71 10.95
C ALA A 225 17.73 -1.20 10.96
N THR A 226 16.81 -0.53 10.26
CA THR A 226 15.44 -1.02 10.03
C THR A 226 15.46 -2.38 9.34
N SER A 227 16.33 -2.57 8.34
CA SER A 227 16.51 -3.86 7.67
C SER A 227 17.05 -4.94 8.61
N ALA A 228 18.05 -4.61 9.43
CA ALA A 228 18.60 -5.51 10.44
C ALA A 228 17.58 -5.85 11.53
N ALA A 229 16.60 -4.98 11.76
CA ALA A 229 15.47 -5.21 12.63
C ALA A 229 14.39 -6.12 12.02
N GLY A 230 14.60 -6.69 10.83
CA GLY A 230 13.63 -7.60 10.17
C GLY A 230 12.51 -6.87 9.43
N LEU A 231 12.58 -5.55 9.30
CA LEU A 231 11.59 -4.72 8.63
C LEU A 231 12.13 -4.22 7.28
N VAL A 232 11.25 -3.95 6.34
CA VAL A 232 11.56 -3.36 5.04
C VAL A 232 11.43 -1.83 5.16
N PRO A 233 12.54 -1.07 5.09
CA PRO A 233 12.46 0.38 4.97
C PRO A 233 11.89 0.74 3.60
N LEU A 234 10.73 1.38 3.59
CA LEU A 234 9.92 1.54 2.39
C LEU A 234 9.56 2.99 2.16
N ASN A 235 9.59 3.39 0.88
CA ASN A 235 9.14 4.68 0.45
C ASN A 235 8.31 4.58 -0.84
N PHE A 236 8.49 5.47 -1.81
CA PHE A 236 7.66 5.52 -3.01
C PHE A 236 8.47 5.99 -4.22
N SER A 237 7.94 5.71 -5.41
CA SER A 237 8.42 6.26 -6.68
C SER A 237 7.53 7.37 -7.22
N VAL A 238 6.28 7.47 -6.74
CA VAL A 238 5.33 8.52 -7.15
C VAL A 238 4.69 9.12 -5.91
N ASN A 239 4.74 10.46 -5.79
CA ASN A 239 4.02 11.21 -4.77
C ASN A 239 2.74 11.82 -5.37
N ALA A 240 1.60 11.20 -5.07
CA ALA A 240 0.35 11.57 -5.73
C ALA A 240 -0.35 12.78 -5.12
N ASP A 241 -0.15 13.09 -3.83
CA ASP A 241 -0.87 14.18 -3.15
C ASP A 241 -0.01 15.24 -2.45
N ALA A 242 1.31 15.04 -2.44
CA ALA A 242 2.29 15.92 -1.81
C ALA A 242 1.96 16.27 -0.35
N GLY A 243 1.68 15.26 0.48
CA GLY A 243 1.32 15.52 1.87
C GLY A 243 -0.11 16.04 2.00
N ALA A 244 -1.01 15.57 1.13
CA ALA A 244 -2.39 16.05 0.99
C ALA A 244 -2.53 17.56 0.69
N THR A 245 -1.51 18.18 0.08
CA THR A 245 -1.55 19.61 -0.30
C THR A 245 -2.04 19.83 -1.73
N PHE A 246 -2.03 18.80 -2.57
CA PHE A 246 -2.47 18.94 -3.95
C PHE A 246 -4.00 19.04 -4.08
N PRO A 247 -4.50 19.91 -4.99
CA PRO A 247 -5.90 19.89 -5.37
C PRO A 247 -6.21 18.64 -6.21
N ALA A 248 -7.50 18.27 -6.27
CA ALA A 248 -7.95 17.02 -6.88
C ALA A 248 -7.44 16.78 -8.32
N TRP A 249 -7.49 17.81 -9.18
CA TRP A 249 -7.03 17.70 -10.56
C TRP A 249 -5.54 17.35 -10.67
N LYS A 250 -4.73 17.78 -9.70
CA LYS A 250 -3.29 17.50 -9.67
C LYS A 250 -3.00 16.11 -9.14
N VAL A 251 -3.77 15.64 -8.15
CA VAL A 251 -3.74 14.23 -7.71
C VAL A 251 -4.08 13.31 -8.88
N GLU A 252 -5.15 13.60 -9.61
CA GLU A 252 -5.53 12.85 -10.81
C GLU A 252 -4.41 12.87 -11.88
N ALA A 253 -3.77 14.03 -12.08
CA ALA A 253 -2.64 14.14 -13.00
C ALA A 253 -1.44 13.29 -12.57
N GLN A 254 -1.11 13.23 -11.27
CA GLN A 254 -0.06 12.34 -10.76
C GLN A 254 -0.41 10.87 -10.99
N LEU A 255 -1.66 10.48 -10.69
CA LEU A 255 -2.14 9.12 -10.92
C LEU A 255 -1.99 8.69 -12.38
N ARG A 256 -2.21 9.59 -13.36
CA ARG A 256 -2.00 9.26 -14.78
C ARG A 256 -0.57 8.86 -15.13
N THR A 257 0.42 9.33 -14.38
CA THR A 257 1.85 9.02 -14.60
C THR A 257 2.25 7.64 -14.11
N VAL A 258 1.41 7.02 -13.27
CA VAL A 258 1.68 5.75 -12.63
C VAL A 258 1.83 4.64 -13.68
N ARG A 259 2.81 3.77 -13.44
CA ARG A 259 3.16 2.62 -14.26
C ARG A 259 3.40 1.36 -13.42
N PRO A 260 3.34 0.16 -14.02
CA PRO A 260 3.69 -1.08 -13.36
C PRO A 260 4.98 -1.01 -12.52
N GLY A 261 4.94 -1.58 -11.32
CA GLY A 261 6.05 -1.57 -10.36
C GLY A 261 6.16 -0.29 -9.52
N ASP A 262 5.33 0.72 -9.75
CA ASP A 262 5.32 1.91 -8.90
C ASP A 262 4.76 1.59 -7.50
N ILE A 263 5.40 2.19 -6.50
CA ILE A 263 4.80 2.41 -5.18
C ILE A 263 4.36 3.87 -5.13
N VAL A 264 3.08 4.10 -4.90
CA VAL A 264 2.47 5.44 -4.85
C VAL A 264 2.19 5.81 -3.41
N ILE A 265 2.65 6.98 -2.96
CA ILE A 265 2.28 7.55 -1.67
C ILE A 265 1.11 8.52 -1.82
N SER A 266 0.20 8.48 -0.85
CA SER A 266 -0.82 9.50 -0.56
C SER A 266 -1.20 9.40 0.92
N HIS A 267 -2.15 10.22 1.36
CA HIS A 267 -2.56 10.31 2.75
C HIS A 267 -4.06 10.08 2.89
N MET A 268 -4.47 9.44 3.98
CA MET A 268 -5.89 9.18 4.27
C MET A 268 -6.40 9.88 5.53
N ASN A 269 -5.59 10.76 6.13
CA ASN A 269 -5.93 11.47 7.37
C ASN A 269 -6.33 12.94 7.16
N GLN A 270 -6.50 13.39 5.92
CA GLN A 270 -6.84 14.78 5.55
C GLN A 270 -8.10 14.85 4.66
N PRO A 271 -9.31 14.63 5.21
CA PRO A 271 -10.56 14.57 4.43
C PRO A 271 -10.94 15.86 3.68
N GLY A 272 -10.34 17.00 4.02
CA GLY A 272 -10.56 18.27 3.31
C GLY A 272 -9.62 18.49 2.12
N SER A 273 -8.71 17.55 1.85
CA SER A 273 -7.72 17.66 0.77
C SER A 273 -8.29 17.27 -0.60
N GLY A 274 -7.49 17.42 -1.64
CA GLY A 274 -7.83 16.96 -2.98
C GLY A 274 -7.74 15.44 -3.18
N THR A 275 -7.24 14.67 -2.20
CA THR A 275 -6.88 13.26 -2.39
C THR A 275 -8.07 12.40 -2.78
N ALA A 276 -9.16 12.38 -1.98
CA ALA A 276 -10.35 11.57 -2.31
C ALA A 276 -10.92 11.85 -3.70
N ALA A 277 -11.12 13.12 -4.04
CA ALA A 277 -11.70 13.52 -5.32
C ALA A 277 -10.75 13.19 -6.50
N GLY A 278 -9.44 13.37 -6.32
CA GLY A 278 -8.44 13.01 -7.33
C GLY A 278 -8.39 11.50 -7.60
N TYR A 279 -8.47 10.67 -6.55
CA TYR A 279 -8.56 9.21 -6.70
C TYR A 279 -9.87 8.77 -7.35
N ALA A 280 -11.00 9.40 -6.99
CA ALA A 280 -12.30 9.12 -7.61
C ALA A 280 -12.31 9.39 -9.12
N GLY A 281 -11.63 10.44 -9.59
CA GLY A 281 -11.45 10.71 -11.02
C GLY A 281 -10.37 9.86 -11.69
N GLY A 282 -9.26 9.59 -11.02
CA GLY A 282 -8.07 8.96 -11.62
C GLY A 282 -8.13 7.44 -11.71
N LEU A 283 -8.69 6.76 -10.70
CA LEU A 283 -8.67 5.29 -10.66
C LEU A 283 -9.45 4.63 -11.81
N PRO A 284 -10.66 5.09 -12.21
CA PRO A 284 -11.36 4.51 -13.35
C PRO A 284 -10.53 4.52 -14.63
N ALA A 285 -9.77 5.60 -14.88
CA ALA A 285 -8.92 5.71 -16.05
C ALA A 285 -7.72 4.74 -16.00
N LEU A 286 -7.13 4.51 -14.83
CA LEU A 286 -6.06 3.53 -14.66
C LEU A 286 -6.57 2.10 -14.86
N LEU A 287 -7.72 1.77 -14.28
CA LEU A 287 -8.37 0.47 -14.47
C LEU A 287 -8.74 0.24 -15.95
N GLY A 288 -9.28 1.26 -16.62
CA GLY A 288 -9.59 1.19 -18.07
C GLY A 288 -8.35 1.00 -18.96
N ARG A 289 -7.16 1.42 -18.49
CA ARG A 289 -5.86 1.15 -19.14
C ARG A 289 -5.30 -0.24 -18.83
N GLY A 290 -5.98 -1.05 -18.03
CA GLY A 290 -5.51 -2.37 -17.60
C GLY A 290 -4.46 -2.34 -16.50
N ILE A 291 -4.27 -1.21 -15.79
CA ILE A 291 -3.40 -1.18 -14.61
C ILE A 291 -4.02 -2.05 -13.51
N ARG A 292 -3.22 -2.98 -13.01
CA ARG A 292 -3.57 -3.81 -11.85
C ARG A 292 -3.00 -3.21 -10.59
N PHE A 293 -3.70 -3.38 -9.49
CA PHE A 293 -3.28 -2.91 -8.17
C PHE A 293 -2.99 -4.09 -7.24
N THR A 294 -2.11 -3.87 -6.27
CA THR A 294 -1.64 -4.90 -5.33
C THR A 294 -1.42 -4.27 -3.96
N THR A 295 -1.50 -5.07 -2.89
CA THR A 295 -0.85 -4.73 -1.62
C THR A 295 0.66 -4.97 -1.72
N LEU A 296 1.44 -4.50 -0.74
CA LEU A 296 2.88 -4.71 -0.72
C LEU A 296 3.24 -6.19 -0.57
N SER A 297 2.56 -6.94 0.31
CA SER A 297 2.79 -8.40 0.42
C SER A 297 2.49 -9.16 -0.87
N GLN A 298 1.48 -8.74 -1.63
CA GLN A 298 1.14 -9.35 -2.92
C GLN A 298 2.08 -8.92 -4.06
N SER A 299 2.97 -7.95 -3.81
CA SER A 299 3.91 -7.43 -4.80
C SER A 299 5.24 -8.19 -4.88
N GLY A 300 5.38 -9.31 -4.19
CA GLY A 300 6.60 -10.13 -4.25
C GLY A 300 7.87 -9.41 -3.78
N LEU A 301 7.74 -8.31 -3.03
CA LEU A 301 8.86 -7.67 -2.35
C LEU A 301 9.46 -8.65 -1.35
N ALA A 302 10.78 -8.75 -1.35
CA ALA A 302 11.49 -9.56 -0.39
C ALA A 302 11.38 -8.93 1.01
N VAL A 303 11.04 -9.76 1.99
CA VAL A 303 11.12 -9.41 3.41
C VAL A 303 12.46 -9.97 3.93
N PRO A 304 13.29 -9.17 4.62
CA PRO A 304 14.51 -9.66 5.24
C PRO A 304 14.23 -10.87 6.13
N GLY A 305 14.86 -12.01 5.84
CA GLY A 305 14.86 -13.15 6.75
C GLY A 305 15.69 -12.84 7.99
N HIS A 306 15.38 -13.49 9.12
CA HIS A 306 16.22 -13.40 10.33
C HIS A 306 17.56 -14.10 10.09
N GLY A 307 18.53 -13.34 9.58
CA GLY A 307 19.93 -13.74 9.57
C GLY A 307 20.58 -13.27 10.87
N VAL A 308 20.87 -14.23 11.76
CA VAL A 308 21.84 -14.07 12.86
C VAL A 308 23.20 -13.68 12.29
#